data_AF-A0A0F5H146-F1
#
_entry.id   AF-A0A0F5H146-F1
#
_cell.length_a   1.000
_cell.length_b   1.000
_cell.length_c   1.000
_cell.angle_alpha   90.00
_cell.angle_beta   90.00
_cell.angle_gamma   90.00
#
_symmetry.space_group_name_H-M   'P 1'
#
loop_
_entity.id
_entity.type
_entity.pdbx_description
1 polymer ?
#
loop_
_entity_poly.entity_id
_entity_poly.type
_entity_poly.pdbx_seq_one_letter_code
_entity_poly.pdbx_strand_id
1 'polypeptide(L)'
;MEFKIFFQILKNRISDGEDVPSFMRYLISSITELSESDWGAPKDPTDRVKESTLRNYSKSNLSKKMAQSIVYRLNKDDFITEIDSKPKDALKLLADDIRPYNPSVSPSNVNEVVADIFIDIIRTSAGLTSQDKLEAQKQLASSTGYKNKYGKYLLKECDNHCAMPGCGKILYVSNKQDINDVYEVILIDKTKDNNIKNLIALCPQCFATYQMDNSSKTKNLLKRIKNPCPFIWKIC
;
A
#
# COMPACT_ATOMS: atom_id res chain seq x y z
N MET A 1 0.07 4.82 -1.49
CA MET A 1 -0.89 5.84 -1.94
C MET A 1 -1.24 5.55 -3.40
N GLU A 2 -2.49 5.72 -3.83
CA GLU A 2 -2.86 5.59 -5.25
C GLU A 2 -2.50 6.85 -6.05
N PHE A 3 -2.18 6.69 -7.35
CA PHE A 3 -1.78 7.81 -8.21
C PHE A 3 -2.86 8.88 -8.33
N LYS A 4 -4.14 8.49 -8.45
CA LYS A 4 -5.24 9.47 -8.54
C LYS A 4 -5.29 10.41 -7.33
N ILE A 5 -5.04 9.88 -6.12
CA ILE A 5 -5.07 10.65 -4.87
C ILE A 5 -3.86 11.58 -4.85
N PHE A 6 -2.68 11.03 -5.12
CA PHE A 6 -1.43 11.78 -5.23
C PHE A 6 -1.53 12.95 -6.20
N PHE A 7 -2.05 12.69 -7.41
CA PHE A 7 -2.21 13.70 -8.45
C PHE A 7 -3.17 14.82 -8.04
N GLN A 8 -4.30 14.51 -7.41
CA GLN A 8 -5.25 15.54 -6.97
C GLN A 8 -4.67 16.42 -5.87
N ILE A 9 -3.92 15.85 -4.92
CA ILE A 9 -3.22 16.61 -3.88
C ILE A 9 -2.23 17.58 -4.51
N LEU A 10 -1.34 17.09 -5.38
CA LEU A 10 -0.37 17.95 -6.05
C LEU A 10 -1.05 18.99 -6.93
N LYS A 11 -2.08 18.59 -7.66
CA LYS A 11 -2.79 19.53 -8.53
C LYS A 11 -3.38 20.70 -7.74
N ASN A 12 -3.98 20.41 -6.59
CA ASN A 12 -4.59 21.42 -5.74
C ASN A 12 -3.55 22.38 -5.10
N ARG A 13 -2.32 21.91 -4.86
CA ARG A 13 -1.32 22.66 -4.09
C ARG A 13 -0.26 23.36 -4.93
N ILE A 14 0.09 22.80 -6.10
CA ILE A 14 1.29 23.21 -6.84
C ILE A 14 1.08 23.35 -8.35
N SER A 15 -0.12 23.14 -8.89
CA SER A 15 -0.33 23.24 -10.35
C SER A 15 -0.48 24.66 -10.88
N ASP A 16 -0.50 25.68 -10.02
CA ASP A 16 -0.58 27.10 -10.42
C ASP A 16 -1.68 27.42 -11.45
N GLY A 17 -2.82 26.71 -11.36
CA GLY A 17 -3.96 26.87 -12.27
C GLY A 17 -3.85 26.16 -13.63
N GLU A 18 -2.76 25.43 -13.90
CA GLU A 18 -2.61 24.64 -15.12
C GLU A 18 -3.77 23.66 -15.33
N ASP A 19 -4.04 23.28 -16.58
CA ASP A 19 -5.01 22.24 -16.87
C ASP A 19 -4.45 20.84 -16.54
N VAL A 20 -5.30 19.81 -16.57
CA VAL A 20 -4.89 18.45 -16.18
C VAL A 20 -3.78 17.88 -17.08
N PRO A 21 -3.89 17.91 -18.42
CA PRO A 21 -2.82 17.49 -19.31
C PRO A 21 -1.49 18.21 -19.09
N SER A 22 -1.50 19.54 -18.97
CA SER A 22 -0.27 20.33 -18.81
C SER A 22 0.44 19.97 -17.51
N PHE A 23 -0.33 19.90 -16.41
CA PHE A 23 0.22 19.52 -15.12
C PHE A 23 0.72 18.08 -15.09
N MET A 24 0.03 17.16 -15.77
CA MET A 24 0.50 15.77 -15.91
C MET A 24 1.84 15.72 -16.64
N ARG A 25 2.02 16.53 -17.68
CA ARG A 25 3.28 16.60 -18.42
C ARG A 25 4.39 17.16 -17.54
N TYR A 26 4.11 18.25 -16.84
CA TYR A 26 5.04 18.83 -15.87
C TYR A 26 5.49 17.80 -14.83
N LEU A 27 4.56 17.06 -14.22
CA LEU A 27 4.91 16.04 -13.22
C LEU A 27 5.80 14.93 -13.78
N ILE A 28 5.49 14.41 -14.96
CA ILE A 28 6.31 13.34 -15.55
C ILE A 28 7.67 13.88 -15.98
N SER A 29 7.71 15.07 -16.58
CA SER A 29 8.97 15.71 -17.01
C SER A 29 9.87 16.10 -15.85
N SER A 30 9.31 16.40 -14.68
CA SER A 30 10.11 16.78 -13.50
C SER A 30 10.69 15.57 -12.78
N ILE A 31 10.05 14.39 -12.90
CA ILE A 31 10.55 13.14 -12.30
C ILE A 31 11.31 12.24 -13.30
N THR A 32 11.44 12.66 -14.56
CA THR A 32 12.08 11.87 -15.62
C THR A 32 12.96 12.72 -16.52
N GLU A 33 14.03 12.14 -17.05
CA GLU A 33 14.89 12.78 -18.05
C GLU A 33 14.37 12.57 -19.49
N LEU A 34 13.05 12.36 -19.65
CA LEU A 34 12.41 11.99 -20.91
C LEU A 34 11.63 13.15 -21.54
N SER A 35 11.79 13.33 -22.84
CA SER A 35 10.83 14.13 -23.62
C SER A 35 9.49 13.39 -23.76
N GLU A 36 8.41 14.17 -23.93
CA GLU A 36 7.04 13.62 -24.06
C GLU A 36 6.90 12.62 -25.22
N SER A 37 7.69 12.77 -26.29
CA SER A 37 7.73 11.83 -27.43
C SER A 37 8.09 10.40 -27.03
N ASP A 38 8.84 10.24 -25.94
CA ASP A 38 9.39 8.95 -25.53
C ASP A 38 8.45 8.24 -24.54
N TRP A 39 7.32 8.86 -24.20
CA TRP A 39 6.36 8.36 -23.23
C TRP A 39 5.41 7.35 -23.88
N GLY A 40 5.78 6.08 -23.84
CA GLY A 40 4.90 4.99 -24.29
C GLY A 40 4.46 5.10 -25.76
N ALA A 41 5.17 5.88 -26.59
CA ALA A 41 4.89 6.06 -28.00
C ALA A 41 5.12 4.75 -28.79
N PRO A 42 4.33 4.50 -29.86
CA PRO A 42 4.69 3.57 -30.92
C PRO A 42 6.06 3.90 -31.53
N LYS A 43 6.56 3.03 -32.43
CA LYS A 43 7.88 3.17 -33.07
C LYS A 43 8.13 4.53 -33.75
N ASP A 44 7.09 5.32 -34.00
CA ASP A 44 7.19 6.68 -34.53
C ASP A 44 7.42 7.69 -33.38
N PRO A 45 8.57 8.36 -33.32
CA PRO A 45 8.91 9.32 -32.27
C PRO A 45 8.06 10.61 -32.31
N THR A 46 7.17 10.78 -33.29
CA THR A 46 6.24 11.92 -33.34
C THR A 46 4.88 11.65 -32.66
N ASP A 47 4.60 10.39 -32.30
CA ASP A 47 3.35 9.99 -31.63
C ASP A 47 3.36 10.42 -30.16
N ARG A 48 2.79 11.61 -29.88
CA ARG A 48 2.65 12.12 -28.50
C ARG A 48 1.48 11.46 -27.77
N VAL A 49 1.60 11.38 -26.44
CA VAL A 49 0.49 10.94 -25.57
C VAL A 49 -0.68 11.90 -25.71
N LYS A 50 -1.85 11.37 -26.08
CA LYS A 50 -3.08 12.17 -26.26
C LYS A 50 -3.53 12.77 -24.93
N GLU A 51 -4.04 14.01 -24.98
CA GLU A 51 -4.56 14.68 -23.77
C GLU A 51 -5.69 13.92 -23.09
N SER A 52 -6.54 13.23 -23.85
CA SER A 52 -7.59 12.37 -23.30
C SER A 52 -7.01 11.24 -22.44
N THR A 53 -5.85 10.70 -22.83
CA THR A 53 -5.12 9.69 -22.04
C THR A 53 -4.55 10.30 -20.76
N LEU A 54 -3.96 11.51 -20.83
CA LEU A 54 -3.45 12.22 -19.64
C LEU A 54 -4.59 12.54 -18.65
N ARG A 55 -5.75 12.97 -19.15
CA ARG A 55 -6.97 13.18 -18.33
C ARG A 55 -7.51 11.89 -17.72
N ASN A 56 -7.32 10.75 -18.39
CA ASN A 56 -7.71 9.47 -17.81
C ASN A 56 -6.76 9.07 -16.68
N TYR A 57 -5.46 9.33 -16.79
CA TYR A 57 -4.51 9.05 -15.71
C TYR A 57 -4.78 9.87 -14.44
N SER A 58 -5.27 11.12 -14.56
CA SER A 58 -5.63 11.91 -13.36
C SER A 58 -6.87 11.39 -12.62
N LYS A 59 -7.76 10.67 -13.34
CA LYS A 59 -8.98 10.07 -12.78
C LYS A 59 -8.77 8.63 -12.31
N SER A 60 -7.77 7.96 -12.89
CA SER A 60 -7.43 6.56 -12.64
C SER A 60 -5.96 6.44 -12.22
N ASN A 61 -5.30 5.32 -12.50
CA ASN A 61 -3.86 5.17 -12.22
C ASN A 61 -3.06 5.26 -13.52
N LEU A 62 -1.75 5.50 -13.41
CA LEU A 62 -0.84 5.37 -14.54
C LEU A 62 -0.96 3.97 -15.15
N SER A 63 -1.08 3.91 -16.48
CA SER A 63 -1.11 2.62 -17.17
C SER A 63 0.23 1.89 -16.99
N LYS A 64 0.20 0.55 -16.98
CA LYS A 64 1.42 -0.26 -16.88
C LYS A 64 2.42 0.07 -17.99
N LYS A 65 1.94 0.26 -19.23
CA LYS A 65 2.78 0.63 -20.38
C LYS A 65 3.50 1.96 -20.16
N MET A 66 2.77 2.98 -19.69
CA MET A 66 3.33 4.30 -19.39
C MET A 66 4.36 4.23 -18.26
N ALA A 67 4.05 3.50 -17.19
CA ALA A 67 4.99 3.35 -16.09
C ALA A 67 6.26 2.61 -16.53
N GLN A 68 6.14 1.56 -17.34
CA GLN A 68 7.27 0.82 -17.89
C GLN A 68 8.16 1.66 -18.80
N SER A 69 7.61 2.62 -19.55
CA SER A 69 8.41 3.48 -20.44
C SER A 69 9.27 4.48 -19.65
N ILE A 70 8.85 4.89 -18.46
CA ILE A 70 9.54 5.93 -17.69
C ILE A 70 10.38 5.41 -16.51
N VAL A 71 10.11 4.21 -16.00
CA VAL A 71 10.65 3.73 -14.71
C VAL A 71 12.18 3.62 -14.65
N TYR A 72 12.85 3.40 -15.79
CA TYR A 72 14.31 3.28 -15.86
C TYR A 72 15.04 4.62 -16.03
N ARG A 73 14.30 5.73 -16.14
CA ARG A 73 14.83 7.08 -16.34
C ARG A 73 14.31 8.05 -15.28
N LEU A 74 14.01 7.53 -14.09
CA LEU A 74 13.53 8.33 -12.97
C LEU A 74 14.69 9.09 -12.35
N ASN A 75 14.54 10.40 -12.26
CA ASN A 75 15.42 11.30 -11.55
C ASN A 75 14.55 12.16 -10.63
N LYS A 76 14.85 12.15 -9.32
CA LYS A 76 14.04 12.89 -8.34
C LYS A 76 14.58 14.27 -8.01
N ASP A 77 15.79 14.61 -8.42
CA ASP A 77 16.48 15.82 -7.95
C ASP A 77 15.81 17.08 -8.51
N ASP A 78 15.45 17.06 -9.80
CA ASP A 78 14.72 18.15 -10.45
C ASP A 78 13.32 18.30 -9.83
N PHE A 79 12.60 17.19 -9.63
CA PHE A 79 11.30 17.21 -8.96
C PHE A 79 11.39 17.75 -7.53
N ILE A 80 12.38 17.34 -6.73
CA ILE A 80 12.58 17.84 -5.37
C ILE A 80 12.83 19.35 -5.39
N THR A 81 13.69 19.82 -6.30
CA THR A 81 14.03 21.24 -6.45
C THR A 81 12.79 22.05 -6.85
N GLU A 82 12.00 21.53 -7.78
CA GLU A 82 10.74 22.13 -8.21
C GLU A 82 9.73 22.26 -7.06
N ILE A 83 9.57 21.21 -6.24
CA ILE A 83 8.70 21.28 -5.06
C ILE A 83 9.26 22.27 -4.03
N ASP A 84 10.56 22.23 -3.74
CA ASP A 84 11.19 23.09 -2.74
C ASP A 84 11.11 24.59 -3.11
N SER A 85 11.06 24.89 -4.41
CA SER A 85 10.87 26.26 -4.91
C SER A 85 9.48 26.85 -4.63
N LYS A 86 8.50 26.03 -4.25
CA LYS A 86 7.12 26.48 -4.01
C LYS A 86 7.01 27.30 -2.71
N PRO A 87 6.01 28.19 -2.60
CA PRO A 87 5.82 29.00 -1.41
C PRO A 87 5.72 28.15 -0.13
N LYS A 88 6.31 28.63 0.97
CA LYS A 88 6.32 27.91 2.27
C LYS A 88 4.93 27.50 2.75
N ASP A 89 3.92 28.35 2.50
CA ASP A 89 2.53 28.04 2.85
C ASP A 89 1.97 26.87 2.02
N ALA A 90 2.32 26.79 0.73
CA ALA A 90 1.96 25.67 -0.12
C ALA A 90 2.63 24.37 0.34
N LEU A 91 3.91 24.42 0.74
CA LEU A 91 4.63 23.27 1.31
C LEU A 91 4.00 22.79 2.62
N LYS A 92 3.56 23.70 3.48
CA LYS A 92 2.87 23.36 4.72
C LYS A 92 1.54 22.67 4.47
N LEU A 93 0.72 23.23 3.57
CA LEU A 93 -0.56 22.64 3.18
C LEU A 93 -0.39 21.29 2.49
N LEU A 94 0.65 21.15 1.66
CA LEU A 94 1.01 19.88 1.03
C LEU A 94 1.41 18.85 2.08
N ALA A 95 2.22 19.22 3.09
CA ALA A 95 2.59 18.32 4.16
C ALA A 95 1.35 17.88 4.98
N ASP A 96 0.42 18.80 5.26
CA ASP A 96 -0.82 18.49 5.96
C ASP A 96 -1.69 17.48 5.17
N ASP A 97 -1.80 17.63 3.85
CA ASP A 97 -2.55 16.71 2.98
C ASP A 97 -1.89 15.32 2.86
N ILE A 98 -0.56 15.24 2.96
CA ILE A 98 0.21 13.99 2.89
C ILE A 98 0.26 13.27 4.24
N ARG A 99 0.13 13.99 5.36
CA ARG A 99 0.25 13.45 6.74
C ARG A 99 -0.65 12.23 7.04
N PRO A 100 -1.89 12.14 6.55
CA PRO A 100 -2.72 10.94 6.71
C PRO A 100 -2.13 9.67 6.10
N TYR A 101 -1.24 9.81 5.11
CA TYR A 101 -0.59 8.72 4.40
C TYR A 101 0.86 8.49 4.84
N ASN A 102 1.53 9.54 5.33
CA ASN A 102 2.86 9.48 5.90
C ASN A 102 2.98 10.38 7.15
N PRO A 103 2.83 9.83 8.37
CA PRO A 103 2.84 10.61 9.60
C PRO A 103 4.15 11.36 9.90
N SER A 104 5.28 10.96 9.31
CA SER A 104 6.57 11.64 9.52
C SER A 104 6.80 12.84 8.59
N VAL A 105 5.82 13.15 7.73
CA VAL A 105 5.92 14.30 6.82
C VAL A 105 5.78 15.62 7.59
N SER A 106 6.61 16.56 7.19
CA SER A 106 6.72 17.91 7.72
C SER A 106 7.00 18.88 6.56
N PRO A 107 6.82 20.19 6.76
CA PRO A 107 7.12 21.16 5.70
C PRO A 107 8.58 21.11 5.21
N SER A 108 9.53 20.64 6.03
CA SER A 108 10.96 20.57 5.70
C SER A 108 11.41 19.30 4.97
N ASN A 109 10.55 18.28 4.87
CA ASN A 109 10.87 17.02 4.16
C ASN A 109 9.77 16.60 3.18
N VAL A 110 8.75 17.43 2.96
CA VAL A 110 7.61 17.10 2.11
C VAL A 110 8.02 16.90 0.65
N ASN A 111 9.01 17.64 0.17
CA ASN A 111 9.63 17.50 -1.15
C ASN A 111 10.17 16.07 -1.36
N GLU A 112 11.02 15.58 -0.46
CA GLU A 112 11.57 14.22 -0.52
C GLU A 112 10.47 13.16 -0.41
N VAL A 113 9.55 13.34 0.55
CA VAL A 113 8.46 12.37 0.78
C VAL A 113 7.57 12.24 -0.46
N VAL A 114 7.19 13.36 -1.08
CA VAL A 114 6.35 13.37 -2.27
C VAL A 114 7.09 12.76 -3.46
N ALA A 115 8.39 13.02 -3.62
CA ALA A 115 9.23 12.42 -4.65
C ALA A 115 9.30 10.89 -4.52
N ASP A 116 9.56 10.40 -3.30
CA ASP A 116 9.64 8.98 -3.02
C ASP A 116 8.28 8.29 -3.21
N ILE A 117 7.17 8.94 -2.83
CA ILE A 117 5.81 8.45 -3.12
C ILE A 117 5.59 8.33 -4.64
N PHE A 118 6.02 9.33 -5.42
CA PHE A 118 5.84 9.30 -6.86
C PHE A 118 6.63 8.17 -7.53
N ILE A 119 7.90 8.00 -7.12
CA ILE A 119 8.74 6.88 -7.57
C ILE A 119 8.09 5.53 -7.23
N ASP A 120 7.59 5.36 -6.01
CA ASP A 120 6.95 4.11 -5.58
C ASP A 120 5.69 3.81 -6.40
N ILE A 121 4.90 4.85 -6.72
CA ILE A 121 3.74 4.73 -7.60
C ILE A 121 4.18 4.28 -9.00
N ILE A 122 5.18 4.92 -9.60
CA ILE A 122 5.64 4.57 -10.95
C ILE A 122 6.21 3.15 -10.97
N ARG A 123 7.08 2.79 -10.02
CA ARG A 123 7.64 1.44 -9.91
C ARG A 123 6.55 0.40 -9.74
N THR A 124 5.56 0.67 -8.90
CA THR A 124 4.44 -0.26 -8.69
C THR A 124 3.58 -0.39 -9.93
N SER A 125 3.24 0.71 -10.60
CA SER A 125 2.51 0.69 -11.87
C SER A 125 3.29 -0.04 -12.98
N ALA A 126 4.63 0.01 -12.97
CA ALA A 126 5.47 -0.72 -13.91
C ALA A 126 5.56 -2.23 -13.60
N GLY A 127 5.11 -2.65 -12.42
CA GLY A 127 5.28 -4.01 -11.91
C GLY A 127 6.66 -4.27 -11.29
N LEU A 128 7.41 -3.22 -10.98
CA LEU A 128 8.74 -3.24 -10.33
C LEU A 128 8.66 -2.99 -8.82
N THR A 129 7.51 -3.28 -8.18
CA THR A 129 7.36 -3.25 -6.72
C THR A 129 8.42 -4.15 -6.08
N SER A 130 8.97 -3.76 -4.92
CA SER A 130 9.83 -4.67 -4.15
C SER A 130 9.07 -5.97 -3.87
N GLN A 131 9.77 -7.12 -3.93
CA GLN A 131 9.17 -8.41 -3.62
C GLN A 131 8.40 -8.35 -2.30
N ASP A 132 8.99 -7.70 -1.29
CA ASP A 132 8.39 -7.52 0.04
C ASP A 132 7.04 -6.78 0.03
N LYS A 133 6.91 -5.67 -0.73
CA LYS A 133 5.64 -4.91 -0.79
C LYS A 133 4.57 -5.66 -1.58
N LEU A 134 4.94 -6.32 -2.67
CA LEU A 134 4.01 -7.13 -3.46
C LEU A 134 3.53 -8.36 -2.68
N GLU A 135 4.43 -9.00 -1.94
CA GLU A 135 4.11 -10.12 -1.06
C GLU A 135 3.21 -9.68 0.09
N ALA A 136 3.50 -8.54 0.74
CA ALA A 136 2.64 -7.98 1.78
C ALA A 136 1.22 -7.68 1.25
N GLN A 137 1.09 -7.11 0.05
CA GLN A 137 -0.21 -6.88 -0.58
C GLN A 137 -0.94 -8.19 -0.91
N LYS A 138 -0.25 -9.19 -1.46
CA LYS A 138 -0.83 -10.52 -1.73
C LYS A 138 -1.29 -11.20 -0.45
N GLN A 139 -0.51 -11.09 0.63
CA GLN A 139 -0.83 -11.66 1.93
C GLN A 139 -2.06 -10.98 2.54
N LEU A 140 -2.16 -9.65 2.44
CA LEU A 140 -3.33 -8.91 2.91
C LEU A 140 -4.58 -9.22 2.07
N ALA A 141 -4.47 -9.28 0.75
CA ALA A 141 -5.58 -9.66 -0.12
C ALA A 141 -6.08 -11.09 0.19
N SER A 142 -5.14 -12.02 0.43
CA SER A 142 -5.47 -13.40 0.82
C SER A 142 -6.18 -13.43 2.18
N SER A 143 -5.69 -12.65 3.15
CA SER A 143 -6.33 -12.48 4.47
C SER A 143 -7.78 -12.01 4.34
N THR A 144 -8.03 -10.97 3.52
CA THR A 144 -9.39 -10.46 3.26
C THR A 144 -10.30 -11.54 2.66
N GLY A 145 -9.78 -12.33 1.70
CA GLY A 145 -10.52 -13.46 1.14
C GLY A 145 -10.92 -14.49 2.20
N TYR A 146 -10.01 -14.82 3.12
CA TYR A 146 -10.31 -15.74 4.24
C TYR A 146 -11.25 -15.14 5.27
N LYS A 147 -11.14 -13.86 5.60
CA LYS A 147 -12.09 -13.17 6.49
C LYS A 147 -13.51 -13.26 5.95
N ASN A 148 -13.70 -12.99 4.66
CA ASN A 148 -15.01 -13.04 4.03
C ASN A 148 -15.63 -14.44 4.10
N LYS A 149 -14.80 -15.49 4.00
CA LYS A 149 -15.27 -16.88 3.96
C LYS A 149 -15.39 -17.54 5.34
N TYR A 150 -14.48 -17.22 6.27
CA TYR A 150 -14.25 -17.97 7.51
C TYR A 150 -14.14 -17.09 8.76
N GLY A 151 -14.18 -15.77 8.63
CA GLY A 151 -13.85 -14.82 9.68
C GLY A 151 -14.62 -15.03 10.99
N LYS A 152 -15.96 -15.13 10.90
CA LYS A 152 -16.83 -15.37 12.07
C LYS A 152 -16.46 -16.64 12.84
N TYR A 153 -16.12 -17.72 12.12
CA TYR A 153 -15.72 -18.98 12.73
C TYR A 153 -14.37 -18.82 13.45
N LEU A 154 -13.38 -18.23 12.77
CA LEU A 154 -12.02 -18.07 13.30
C LEU A 154 -11.99 -17.16 14.54
N LEU A 155 -12.82 -16.12 14.56
CA LEU A 155 -12.99 -15.27 15.74
C LEU A 155 -13.57 -16.05 16.93
N LYS A 156 -14.65 -16.83 16.71
CA LYS A 156 -15.27 -17.65 17.75
C LYS A 156 -14.33 -18.72 18.28
N GLU A 157 -13.55 -19.35 17.41
CA GLU A 157 -12.55 -20.36 17.76
C GLU A 157 -11.47 -19.82 18.71
N CYS A 158 -11.10 -18.54 18.56
CA CYS A 158 -10.09 -17.88 19.38
C CYS A 158 -10.70 -16.99 20.48
N ASP A 159 -11.99 -17.13 20.76
CA ASP A 159 -12.77 -16.29 21.69
C ASP A 159 -12.54 -14.78 21.48
N ASN A 160 -12.45 -14.33 20.23
CA ASN A 160 -12.15 -12.96 19.81
C ASN A 160 -10.80 -12.41 20.29
N HIS A 161 -9.87 -13.28 20.67
CA HIS A 161 -8.51 -12.91 21.05
C HIS A 161 -7.49 -13.36 20.00
N CYS A 162 -6.39 -12.63 19.91
CA CYS A 162 -5.27 -12.95 19.03
C CYS A 162 -4.70 -14.32 19.40
N ALA A 163 -4.70 -15.24 18.43
CA ALA A 163 -4.23 -16.60 18.64
C ALA A 163 -2.70 -16.74 18.66
N MET A 164 -1.95 -15.64 18.51
CA MET A 164 -0.49 -15.67 18.67
C MET A 164 -0.15 -15.95 20.15
N PRO A 165 0.68 -16.98 20.45
CA PRO A 165 1.12 -17.25 21.80
C PRO A 165 1.68 -15.99 22.47
N GLY A 166 1.18 -15.65 23.66
CA GLY A 166 1.63 -14.49 24.44
C GLY A 166 1.09 -13.13 24.00
N CYS A 167 0.25 -13.05 22.96
CA CYS A 167 -0.36 -11.77 22.57
C CYS A 167 -1.66 -11.47 23.32
N GLY A 168 -2.68 -12.31 23.18
CA GLY A 168 -3.96 -12.16 23.88
C GLY A 168 -4.72 -10.84 23.61
N LYS A 169 -4.41 -10.10 22.54
CA LYS A 169 -5.14 -8.87 22.20
C LYS A 169 -6.53 -9.17 21.67
N ILE A 170 -7.52 -8.38 22.08
CA ILE A 170 -8.88 -8.42 21.53
C ILE A 170 -8.83 -8.05 20.04
N LEU A 171 -9.58 -8.78 19.22
CA LEU A 171 -9.61 -8.71 17.77
C LEU A 171 -10.75 -7.84 17.21
N TYR A 172 -11.31 -6.97 18.05
CA TYR A 172 -12.32 -6.00 17.66
C TYR A 172 -12.16 -4.72 18.49
N VAL A 173 -12.73 -3.64 17.99
CA VAL A 173 -12.86 -2.36 18.68
C VAL A 173 -14.34 -2.03 18.75
N SER A 174 -14.84 -1.77 19.95
CA SER A 174 -16.21 -1.30 20.16
C SER A 174 -16.22 0.21 20.35
N ASN A 175 -16.98 0.89 19.51
CA ASN A 175 -17.41 2.27 19.72
C ASN A 175 -18.88 2.27 20.16
N LYS A 176 -19.38 3.39 20.71
CA LYS A 176 -20.73 3.50 21.31
C LYS A 176 -21.91 3.02 20.43
N GLN A 177 -21.70 2.85 19.13
CA GLN A 177 -22.73 2.45 18.15
C GLN A 177 -22.39 1.16 17.39
N ASP A 178 -21.11 0.77 17.29
CA ASP A 178 -20.68 -0.33 16.41
C ASP A 178 -19.48 -1.10 16.98
N ILE A 179 -19.39 -2.38 16.59
CA ILE A 179 -18.24 -3.25 16.82
C ILE A 179 -17.54 -3.47 15.48
N ASN A 180 -16.28 -3.07 15.38
CA ASN A 180 -15.45 -3.26 14.19
C ASN A 180 -14.40 -4.31 14.46
N ASP A 181 -14.37 -5.34 13.63
CA ASP A 181 -13.36 -6.39 13.67
C ASP A 181 -11.97 -5.86 13.23
N VAL A 182 -10.95 -6.10 14.07
CA VAL A 182 -9.55 -5.68 13.87
C VAL A 182 -8.62 -6.88 14.02
N TYR A 183 -8.53 -7.68 12.97
CA TYR A 183 -7.66 -8.84 12.87
C TYR A 183 -7.23 -9.09 11.43
N GLU A 184 -6.31 -10.01 11.19
CA GLU A 184 -5.95 -10.57 9.89
C GLU A 184 -5.89 -12.10 9.99
N VAL A 185 -6.13 -12.79 8.87
CA VAL A 185 -6.12 -14.26 8.80
C VAL A 185 -4.87 -14.71 8.04
N ILE A 186 -4.15 -15.66 8.64
CA ILE A 186 -2.95 -16.26 8.04
C ILE A 186 -3.14 -17.76 7.79
N LEU A 187 -2.32 -18.30 6.88
CA LEU A 187 -2.06 -19.73 6.80
C LEU A 187 -0.96 -20.11 7.81
N ILE A 188 -1.27 -21.09 8.65
CA ILE A 188 -0.30 -21.66 9.59
C ILE A 188 0.81 -22.39 8.82
N ASP A 189 0.45 -23.11 7.77
CA ASP A 189 1.40 -23.79 6.89
C ASP A 189 1.13 -23.41 5.43
N LYS A 190 2.03 -22.58 4.85
CA LYS A 190 1.89 -22.07 3.48
C LYS A 190 2.01 -23.16 2.41
N THR A 191 2.47 -24.37 2.77
CA THR A 191 2.59 -25.52 1.84
C THR A 191 1.35 -26.42 1.83
N LYS A 192 0.38 -26.16 2.71
CA LYS A 192 -0.85 -26.96 2.84
C LYS A 192 -2.06 -26.21 2.31
N ASP A 193 -3.14 -26.95 2.09
CA ASP A 193 -4.41 -26.41 1.59
C ASP A 193 -4.97 -25.28 2.46
N ASN A 194 -5.69 -24.38 1.78
CA ASN A 194 -6.31 -23.20 2.35
C ASN A 194 -7.67 -23.52 3.01
N ASN A 195 -7.69 -24.52 3.89
CA ASN A 195 -8.88 -24.95 4.61
C ASN A 195 -8.92 -24.38 6.03
N ILE A 196 -10.08 -24.47 6.67
CA ILE A 196 -10.32 -23.88 7.99
C ILE A 196 -9.34 -24.39 9.06
N LYS A 197 -8.85 -25.63 8.97
CA LYS A 197 -7.91 -26.24 9.93
C LYS A 197 -6.48 -25.70 9.80
N ASN A 198 -6.17 -25.00 8.71
CA ASN A 198 -4.86 -24.40 8.44
C ASN A 198 -4.89 -22.85 8.52
N LEU A 199 -6.01 -22.26 8.91
CA LEU A 199 -6.20 -20.82 9.02
C LEU A 199 -6.31 -20.39 10.48
N ILE A 200 -5.79 -19.21 10.81
CA ILE A 200 -5.89 -18.65 12.18
C ILE A 200 -5.99 -17.13 12.14
N ALA A 201 -6.70 -16.54 13.12
CA ALA A 201 -6.90 -15.11 13.25
C ALA A 201 -5.88 -14.48 14.22
N LEU A 202 -5.24 -13.40 13.77
CA LEU A 202 -4.21 -12.66 14.50
C LEU A 202 -4.51 -11.16 14.51
N CYS A 203 -4.01 -10.41 15.49
CA CYS A 203 -4.04 -8.95 15.41
C CYS A 203 -3.10 -8.43 14.30
N PRO A 204 -3.29 -7.19 13.79
CA PRO A 204 -2.46 -6.65 12.72
C PRO A 204 -0.95 -6.67 13.01
N GLN A 205 -0.56 -6.48 14.27
CA GLN A 205 0.84 -6.55 14.68
C GLN A 205 1.41 -7.97 14.58
N CYS A 206 0.71 -8.96 15.14
CA CYS A 206 1.15 -10.35 15.07
C CYS A 206 1.11 -10.91 13.64
N PHE A 207 0.18 -10.42 12.81
CA PHE A 207 0.19 -10.69 11.38
C PHE A 207 1.50 -10.21 10.74
N ALA A 208 1.86 -8.93 10.93
CA ALA A 208 3.10 -8.37 10.39
C ALA A 208 4.34 -9.14 10.90
N THR A 209 4.40 -9.43 12.20
CA THR A 209 5.49 -10.24 12.79
C THR A 209 5.58 -11.63 12.16
N TYR A 210 4.45 -12.31 11.97
CA TYR A 210 4.43 -13.65 11.38
C TYR A 210 4.88 -13.66 9.91
N GLN A 211 4.62 -12.58 9.15
CA GLN A 211 5.12 -12.50 7.78
C GLN A 211 6.65 -12.38 7.73
N MET A 212 7.26 -11.71 8.71
CA MET A 212 8.71 -11.58 8.85
C MET A 212 9.36 -12.84 9.45
N ASP A 213 8.76 -13.45 10.47
CA ASP A 213 9.24 -14.66 11.14
C ASP A 213 8.19 -15.79 11.10
N ASN A 214 8.25 -16.56 10.02
CA ASN A 214 7.44 -17.77 9.84
C ASN A 214 8.20 -19.07 10.19
N SER A 215 9.12 -18.99 11.16
CA SER A 215 9.95 -20.13 11.56
C SER A 215 9.14 -21.38 11.92
N SER A 216 9.78 -22.55 11.80
CA SER A 216 9.16 -23.84 12.14
C SER A 216 8.65 -23.89 13.58
N LYS A 217 9.32 -23.18 14.50
CA LYS A 217 8.91 -23.03 15.90
C LYS A 217 7.54 -22.35 16.01
N THR A 218 7.39 -21.18 15.40
CA THR A 218 6.12 -20.41 15.40
C THR A 218 5.00 -21.21 14.74
N LYS A 219 5.27 -21.87 13.61
CA LYS A 219 4.29 -22.76 12.93
C LYS A 219 3.82 -23.90 13.84
N ASN A 220 4.74 -24.57 14.54
CA ASN A 220 4.40 -25.67 15.44
C ASN A 220 3.55 -25.22 16.63
N LEU A 221 3.83 -24.02 17.17
CA LEU A 221 3.02 -23.43 18.24
C LEU A 221 1.59 -23.15 17.76
N LEU A 222 1.43 -22.50 16.60
CA LEU A 222 0.11 -22.21 16.02
C LEU A 222 -0.66 -23.50 15.69
N LYS A 223 0.02 -24.56 15.20
CA LYS A 223 -0.61 -25.88 14.97
C LYS A 223 -1.16 -26.50 16.26
N ARG A 224 -0.48 -26.32 17.40
CA ARG A 224 -0.94 -26.82 18.71
C ARG A 224 -2.15 -26.04 19.23
N ILE A 225 -2.19 -24.72 18.99
CA ILE A 225 -3.34 -23.88 19.34
C ILE A 225 -4.56 -24.26 18.49
N LYS A 226 -4.34 -24.50 17.19
CA LYS A 226 -5.39 -24.81 16.23
C LYS A 226 -6.00 -26.21 16.42
N ASN A 227 -5.16 -27.17 16.78
CA ASN A 227 -5.59 -28.51 17.17
C ASN A 227 -5.33 -28.67 18.66
N PRO A 228 -6.16 -28.07 19.54
CA PRO A 228 -6.00 -28.28 20.96
C PRO A 228 -6.08 -29.78 21.21
N CYS A 229 -5.01 -30.33 21.77
CA CYS A 229 -5.06 -31.66 22.36
C CYS A 229 -6.25 -31.66 23.34
N PRO A 230 -7.11 -32.71 23.39
CA PRO A 230 -8.37 -32.71 24.14
C PRO A 230 -8.31 -32.43 25.65
N PHE A 231 -7.14 -32.07 26.21
CA PHE A 231 -6.84 -32.14 27.63
C PHE A 231 -6.61 -30.81 28.35
N ILE A 232 -6.64 -29.64 27.69
CA ILE A 232 -6.19 -28.37 28.34
C ILE A 232 -7.31 -27.35 28.59
N TRP A 233 -8.58 -27.65 28.27
CA TRP A 233 -9.72 -26.79 28.67
C TRP A 233 -10.29 -27.12 30.06
N LYS A 234 -9.45 -27.58 30.99
CA LYS A 234 -9.75 -27.60 32.43
C LYS A 234 -8.50 -27.12 33.16
N ILE A 235 -8.56 -25.89 33.66
CA ILE A 235 -7.90 -25.32 34.85
C ILE A 235 -7.78 -23.82 34.57
N CYS A 236 -8.86 -23.10 34.87
CA CYS A 236 -8.94 -21.84 35.62
C CYS A 236 -10.41 -21.41 35.60
#